data_AF-A0A8T7KBC9-F1
#
_entry.id   AF-A0A8T7KBC9-F1
#
_cell.length_a   1.000
_cell.length_b   1.000
_cell.length_c   1.000
_cell.angle_alpha   90.00
_cell.angle_beta   90.00
_cell.angle_gamma   90.00
#
_symmetry.space_group_name_H-M   'P 1'
#
loop_
_entity.id
_entity.type
_entity.pdbx_description
1 polymer ?
#
loop_
_entity_poly.entity_id
_entity_poly.type
_entity_poly.pdbx_seq_one_letter_code
_entity_poly.pdbx_strand_id
1 'polypeptide(L)'
;MLYPNPLNLIISIHRVLNFDADPSAVEFMLNDFPSDPVDIEKEILARIPYRHDWELYSMPWYCPTVEEVLEKREGDCKARALVLASVLEAKNITYQVRSSPIHTWVDYGGKQETSLENAQVEFYQYDPETGERRFQIPHIALSEVMDSFWRAFWGPMPDGRKALLISGLLALVAARVILRKKRVAQ
;
A
#
# COMPACT_ATOMS: atom_id res chain seq x y z
N MET A 1 7.94 -17.66 -8.25
CA MET A 1 6.63 -16.98 -8.14
C MET A 1 6.77 -15.80 -7.19
N LEU A 2 6.43 -14.59 -7.64
CA LEU A 2 6.48 -13.36 -6.84
C LEU A 2 5.40 -13.32 -5.76
N TYR A 3 4.26 -13.96 -6.01
CA TYR A 3 3.20 -14.16 -5.01
C TYR A 3 3.12 -15.65 -4.63
N PRO A 4 3.09 -16.00 -3.33
CA PRO A 4 2.77 -17.36 -2.91
C PRO A 4 1.32 -17.73 -3.31
N ASN A 5 0.41 -16.76 -3.31
CA ASN A 5 -0.96 -16.90 -3.81
C ASN A 5 -1.33 -15.68 -4.67
N PRO A 6 -1.55 -15.81 -5.99
CA PRO A 6 -1.89 -14.68 -6.86
C PRO A 6 -3.24 -14.02 -6.51
N LEU A 7 -4.14 -14.72 -5.81
CA LEU A 7 -5.40 -14.14 -5.33
C LEU A 7 -5.17 -12.99 -4.35
N ASN A 8 -4.06 -13.00 -3.61
CA ASN A 8 -3.77 -11.95 -2.63
C ASN A 8 -3.51 -10.60 -3.31
N LEU A 9 -3.00 -10.58 -4.54
CA LEU A 9 -2.88 -9.35 -5.31
C LEU A 9 -4.27 -8.79 -5.64
N ILE A 10 -5.20 -9.65 -6.08
CA ILE A 10 -6.57 -9.25 -6.43
C ILE A 10 -7.29 -8.73 -5.18
N ILE A 11 -7.19 -9.45 -4.06
CA ILE A 11 -7.76 -9.04 -2.78
C ILE A 11 -7.18 -7.69 -2.34
N SER A 12 -5.86 -7.51 -2.47
CA SER A 12 -5.21 -6.27 -2.07
C SER A 12 -5.63 -5.09 -2.95
N ILE A 13 -5.80 -5.29 -4.27
CA ILE A 13 -6.33 -4.26 -5.17
C ILE A 13 -7.75 -3.88 -4.76
N HIS A 14 -8.61 -4.88 -4.51
CA HIS A 14 -9.98 -4.64 -4.06
C HIS A 14 -10.01 -3.82 -2.75
N ARG A 15 -9.20 -4.21 -1.76
CA ARG A 15 -9.10 -3.53 -0.46
C ARG A 15 -8.60 -2.10 -0.59
N VAL A 16 -7.63 -1.81 -1.46
CA VAL A 16 -7.17 -0.42 -1.68
C VAL A 16 -8.24 0.43 -2.36
N LEU A 17 -8.97 -0.14 -3.33
CA LEU A 17 -10.00 0.61 -4.07
C LEU A 17 -11.24 0.92 -3.22
N ASN A 18 -11.64 0.01 -2.34
CA ASN A 18 -12.76 0.25 -1.42
C ASN A 18 -12.34 0.91 -0.11
N PHE A 19 -11.07 0.75 0.26
CA PHE A 19 -10.47 1.27 1.48
C PHE A 19 -11.34 0.98 2.71
N ASP A 20 -11.51 -0.32 2.98
CA ASP A 20 -12.43 -0.87 3.99
C ASP A 20 -11.98 -0.50 5.42
N ALA A 21 -12.21 0.75 5.83
CA ALA A 21 -12.03 1.20 7.20
C ALA A 21 -13.01 0.45 8.12
N ASP A 22 -12.55 0.17 9.34
CA ASP A 22 -13.31 -0.54 10.37
C ASP A 22 -13.27 0.27 11.69
N PRO A 23 -14.30 1.09 11.95
CA PRO A 23 -14.45 1.85 13.19
C PRO A 23 -14.59 0.97 14.44
N SER A 24 -15.22 -0.20 14.30
CA SER A 24 -15.46 -1.13 15.41
C SER A 24 -14.17 -1.79 15.86
N ALA A 25 -13.26 -2.12 14.93
CA ALA A 25 -11.97 -2.71 15.25
C ALA A 25 -11.07 -1.79 16.10
N VAL A 26 -11.24 -0.47 16.03
CA VAL A 26 -10.44 0.51 16.79
C VAL A 26 -11.16 1.07 18.02
N GLU A 27 -12.40 0.65 18.30
CA GLU A 27 -13.23 1.22 19.35
C GLU A 27 -12.57 1.17 20.73
N PHE A 28 -11.89 0.05 21.03
CA PHE A 28 -11.24 -0.18 22.33
C PHE A 28 -10.12 0.82 22.66
N MET A 29 -9.57 1.52 21.66
CA MET A 29 -8.44 2.44 21.81
C MET A 29 -8.80 3.91 21.55
N LEU A 30 -10.07 4.24 21.27
CA LEU A 30 -10.49 5.60 20.93
C LEU A 30 -10.24 6.62 22.03
N ASN A 31 -10.36 6.19 23.29
CA ASN A 31 -10.15 7.03 24.47
C ASN A 31 -8.68 7.45 24.65
N ASP A 32 -7.75 6.71 24.03
CA ASP A 32 -6.32 7.02 24.10
C ASP A 32 -5.89 8.06 23.06
N PHE A 33 -6.78 8.38 22.11
CA PHE A 33 -6.48 9.30 21.02
C PHE A 33 -7.02 10.71 21.31
N PRO A 34 -6.28 11.77 20.90
CA PRO A 34 -6.73 13.15 20.98
C PRO A 34 -7.94 13.41 20.07
N SER A 35 -8.45 14.63 20.09
CA SER A 35 -9.57 15.06 19.24
C SER A 35 -9.13 15.71 17.92
N ASP A 36 -7.93 16.28 17.87
CA ASP A 36 -7.37 16.89 16.65
C ASP A 36 -6.88 15.79 15.70
N PRO A 37 -7.36 15.71 14.45
CA PRO A 37 -6.93 14.69 13.50
C PRO A 37 -5.42 14.72 13.19
N VAL A 38 -4.77 15.89 13.29
CA VAL A 38 -3.31 15.99 13.12
C VAL A 38 -2.57 15.24 14.22
N ASP A 39 -3.02 15.39 15.47
CA ASP A 39 -2.44 14.69 16.61
C ASP A 39 -2.80 13.19 16.60
N ILE A 40 -3.99 12.83 16.10
CA ILE A 40 -4.38 11.42 15.89
C ILE A 40 -3.42 10.76 14.90
N GLU A 41 -3.17 11.37 13.73
CA GLU A 41 -2.24 10.84 12.74
C GLU A 41 -0.85 10.63 13.36
N LYS A 42 -0.33 11.63 14.06
CA LYS A 42 0.97 11.54 14.73
C LYS A 42 1.05 10.37 15.72
N GLU A 43 0.01 10.19 16.53
CA GLU A 43 -0.06 9.09 17.49
C GLU A 43 -0.12 7.72 16.79
N ILE A 44 -0.88 7.60 15.69
CA ILE A 44 -0.96 6.38 14.89
C ILE A 44 0.39 6.05 14.25
N LEU A 45 1.08 7.05 13.68
CA LEU A 45 2.41 6.86 13.09
C LEU A 45 3.45 6.41 14.14
N ALA A 46 3.28 6.83 15.40
CA ALA A 46 4.11 6.39 16.52
C ALA A 46 3.77 4.96 16.99
N ARG A 47 2.49 4.59 17.03
CA ARG A 47 2.01 3.26 17.47
C ARG A 47 2.20 2.16 16.44
N ILE A 48 2.27 2.51 15.16
CA ILE A 48 2.42 1.56 14.05
C ILE A 48 3.71 1.88 13.30
N PRO A 49 4.88 1.35 13.72
CA PRO A 49 6.14 1.54 13.01
C PRO A 49 6.09 1.06 11.56
N TYR A 50 6.86 1.72 10.71
CA TYR A 50 6.83 1.45 9.27
C TYR A 50 7.57 0.15 8.95
N ARG A 51 6.90 -0.76 8.23
CA ARG A 51 7.47 -2.01 7.73
C ARG A 51 6.91 -2.40 6.38
N HIS A 52 7.75 -2.98 5.53
CA HIS A 52 7.37 -3.36 4.18
C HIS A 52 6.63 -4.70 4.13
N ASP A 53 5.81 -4.88 3.09
CA ASP A 53 4.99 -6.08 2.90
C ASP A 53 5.81 -7.38 2.81
N TRP A 54 7.04 -7.29 2.31
CA TRP A 54 7.97 -8.43 2.30
C TRP A 54 8.31 -8.92 3.70
N GLU A 55 8.52 -8.00 4.64
CA GLU A 55 8.89 -8.31 6.01
C GLU A 55 7.69 -8.86 6.80
N LEU A 56 6.50 -8.29 6.60
CA LEU A 56 5.31 -8.62 7.40
C LEU A 56 4.48 -9.78 6.85
N TYR A 57 4.36 -9.87 5.53
CA TYR A 57 3.44 -10.77 4.84
C TYR A 57 4.15 -11.70 3.85
N SER A 58 5.47 -11.57 3.68
CA SER A 58 6.24 -12.31 2.66
C SER A 58 5.68 -12.11 1.24
N MET A 59 5.15 -10.91 0.98
CA MET A 59 4.54 -10.55 -0.29
C MET A 59 5.13 -9.23 -0.80
N PRO A 60 5.22 -9.05 -2.13
CA PRO A 60 5.75 -7.82 -2.72
C PRO A 60 4.84 -6.61 -2.51
N TRP A 61 3.54 -6.85 -2.37
CA TRP A 61 2.53 -5.83 -2.14
C TRP A 61 1.30 -6.50 -1.51
N TYR A 62 0.81 -5.98 -0.40
CA TYR A 62 -0.34 -6.53 0.31
C TYR A 62 -1.09 -5.42 1.01
N CYS A 63 -2.41 -5.37 0.84
CA CYS A 63 -3.27 -4.47 1.62
C CYS A 63 -3.90 -5.29 2.76
N PRO A 64 -3.51 -5.07 4.02
CA PRO A 64 -4.07 -5.80 5.15
C PRO A 64 -5.49 -5.34 5.50
N THR A 65 -6.16 -6.07 6.41
CA THR A 65 -7.32 -5.57 7.15
C THR A 65 -6.88 -4.78 8.39
N VAL A 66 -7.80 -4.04 9.01
CA VAL A 66 -7.51 -3.28 10.23
C VAL A 66 -7.05 -4.21 11.36
N GLU A 67 -7.69 -5.36 11.53
CA GLU A 67 -7.33 -6.37 12.54
C GLU A 67 -5.92 -6.89 12.33
N GLU A 68 -5.53 -7.21 11.08
CA GLU A 68 -4.18 -7.67 10.77
C GLU A 68 -3.13 -6.62 11.13
N VAL A 69 -3.44 -5.33 10.94
CA VAL A 69 -2.55 -4.22 11.33
C VAL A 69 -2.49 -4.08 12.84
N LEU A 70 -3.62 -4.15 13.54
CA LEU A 70 -3.66 -4.03 15.00
C LEU A 70 -2.99 -5.22 15.71
N GLU A 71 -3.06 -6.43 15.13
CA GLU A 71 -2.35 -7.61 15.62
C GLU A 71 -0.83 -7.46 15.46
N LYS A 72 -0.37 -7.05 14.28
CA LYS A 72 1.06 -6.90 13.99
C LYS A 72 1.68 -5.64 14.61
N ARG A 73 0.87 -4.60 14.83
CA ARG A 73 1.27 -3.27 15.30
C ARG A 73 2.36 -2.61 14.44
N GLU A 74 2.51 -3.05 13.20
CA GLU A 74 3.52 -2.60 12.25
C GLU A 74 2.88 -2.62 10.85
N GLY A 75 3.32 -1.73 9.97
CA GLY A 75 2.78 -1.68 8.61
C GLY A 75 3.25 -0.49 7.80
N ASP A 76 3.07 -0.57 6.50
CA ASP A 76 3.46 0.50 5.57
C ASP A 76 2.40 1.60 5.48
N CYS A 77 2.46 2.43 4.44
CA CYS A 77 1.53 3.53 4.24
C CYS A 77 0.06 3.06 4.18
N LYS A 78 -0.23 1.91 3.57
CA LYS A 78 -1.60 1.38 3.43
C LYS A 78 -2.15 1.00 4.80
N ALA A 79 -1.35 0.27 5.58
CA ALA A 79 -1.71 -0.15 6.92
C ALA A 79 -1.99 1.03 7.87
N ARG A 80 -1.08 2.02 7.88
CA ARG A 80 -1.21 3.23 8.70
C ARG A 80 -2.42 4.06 8.30
N ALA A 81 -2.62 4.26 7.00
CA ALA A 81 -3.75 5.00 6.47
C ALA A 81 -5.08 4.30 6.81
N LEU A 82 -5.13 2.97 6.76
CA LEU A 82 -6.34 2.20 7.10
C LEU A 82 -6.74 2.40 8.56
N VAL A 83 -5.80 2.28 9.50
CA VAL A 83 -6.07 2.52 10.93
C VAL A 83 -6.42 3.98 11.20
N LEU A 84 -5.78 4.93 10.52
CA LEU A 84 -6.13 6.34 10.61
C LEU A 84 -7.57 6.59 10.17
N ALA A 85 -7.97 6.09 9.00
CA ALA A 85 -9.35 6.20 8.52
C ALA A 85 -10.34 5.61 9.53
N SER A 86 -10.10 4.39 10.04
CA SER A 86 -10.93 3.77 11.08
C SER A 86 -11.12 4.66 12.31
N VAL A 87 -10.05 5.29 12.81
CA VAL A 87 -10.12 6.14 14.00
C VAL A 87 -10.86 7.45 13.72
N LEU A 88 -10.61 8.07 12.56
CA LEU A 88 -11.32 9.29 12.15
C LEU A 88 -12.81 9.02 11.98
N GLU A 89 -13.16 7.93 11.31
CA GLU A 89 -14.55 7.51 11.12
C GLU A 89 -15.25 7.23 12.45
N ALA A 90 -14.61 6.49 13.36
CA ALA A 90 -15.13 6.24 14.70
C ALA A 90 -15.33 7.52 15.53
N LYS A 91 -14.54 8.55 15.28
CA LYS A 91 -14.66 9.88 15.91
C LYS A 91 -15.57 10.84 15.14
N ASN A 92 -16.22 10.39 14.07
CA ASN A 92 -17.04 11.22 13.17
C ASN A 92 -16.28 12.43 12.59
N ILE A 93 -15.01 12.23 12.25
CA ILE A 93 -14.17 13.21 11.58
C ILE A 93 -14.18 12.89 10.09
N THR A 94 -14.50 13.88 9.27
CA THR A 94 -14.60 13.73 7.82
C THR A 94 -13.20 13.58 7.20
N TYR A 95 -13.08 12.69 6.22
CA TYR A 95 -11.82 12.43 5.54
C TYR A 95 -12.03 11.93 4.11
N GLN A 96 -10.95 11.96 3.32
CA GLN A 96 -10.87 11.38 1.98
C GLN A 96 -9.66 10.46 1.91
N VAL A 97 -9.80 9.37 1.18
CA VAL A 97 -8.67 8.48 0.88
C VAL A 97 -8.06 8.93 -0.42
N ARG A 98 -6.75 9.14 -0.42
CA ARG A 98 -6.00 9.53 -1.61
C ARG A 98 -4.86 8.56 -1.85
N SER A 99 -4.50 8.38 -3.11
CA SER A 99 -3.43 7.47 -3.50
C SER A 99 -2.69 8.00 -4.72
N SER A 100 -1.38 7.78 -4.71
CA SER A 100 -0.46 7.94 -5.82
C SER A 100 0.04 6.55 -6.24
N PRO A 101 0.82 6.44 -7.35
CA PRO A 101 1.44 5.17 -7.72
C PRO A 101 2.39 4.59 -6.67
N ILE A 102 2.82 5.38 -5.68
CA ILE A 102 3.85 5.01 -4.71
C ILE A 102 3.43 5.14 -3.24
N HIS A 103 2.26 5.70 -2.95
CA HIS A 103 1.84 6.04 -1.59
C HIS A 103 0.32 6.16 -1.47
N THR A 104 -0.23 5.76 -0.33
CA THR A 104 -1.67 5.89 0.01
C THR A 104 -1.77 6.61 1.34
N TRP A 105 -2.68 7.58 1.45
CA TRP A 105 -2.86 8.39 2.64
C TRP A 105 -4.32 8.77 2.86
N VAL A 106 -4.62 9.23 4.08
CA VAL A 106 -5.89 9.82 4.45
C VAL A 106 -5.72 11.33 4.51
N ASP A 107 -6.61 12.06 3.86
CA ASP A 107 -6.70 13.51 3.84
C ASP A 107 -7.87 13.98 4.69
N TYR A 108 -7.66 15.01 5.49
CA TYR A 108 -8.63 15.53 6.45
C TYR A 108 -8.37 17.02 6.71
N GLY A 109 -9.34 17.70 7.31
CA GLY A 109 -9.25 19.14 7.58
C GLY A 109 -8.00 19.49 8.41
N GLY A 110 -7.10 20.30 7.84
CA GLY A 110 -5.86 20.75 8.51
C GLY A 110 -4.62 19.89 8.21
N LYS A 111 -4.73 18.85 7.37
CA LYS A 111 -3.57 18.07 6.95
C LYS A 111 -2.57 18.94 6.17
N GLN A 112 -1.29 18.86 6.55
CA GLN A 112 -0.22 19.56 5.82
C GLN A 112 0.24 18.72 4.63
N GLU A 113 0.39 19.37 3.48
CA GLU A 113 0.94 18.71 2.31
C GLU A 113 2.41 18.30 2.55
N THR A 114 2.77 17.14 2.02
CA THR A 114 4.15 16.66 1.98
C THR A 114 4.57 16.38 0.54
N SER A 115 5.84 16.05 0.31
CA SER A 115 6.31 15.64 -1.02
C SER A 115 5.60 14.40 -1.57
N LEU A 116 5.04 13.55 -0.70
CA LEU A 116 4.31 12.32 -1.07
C LEU A 116 2.79 12.44 -0.96
N GLU A 117 2.31 13.47 -0.27
CA GLU A 117 0.89 13.67 0.06
C GLU A 117 0.49 15.08 -0.37
N ASN A 118 0.23 15.26 -1.66
CA ASN A 118 -0.19 16.53 -2.26
C ASN A 118 -0.99 16.28 -3.54
N ALA A 119 -1.68 17.33 -4.01
CA ALA A 119 -2.55 17.24 -5.18
C ALA A 119 -1.84 16.86 -6.49
N GLN A 120 -0.53 17.09 -6.64
CA GLN A 120 0.19 16.81 -7.88
C GLN A 120 0.46 15.31 -8.07
N VAL A 121 0.78 14.60 -6.99
CA VAL A 121 1.12 13.16 -7.03
C VAL A 121 -0.10 12.26 -6.93
N GLU A 122 -1.27 12.82 -6.58
CA GLU A 122 -2.53 12.09 -6.51
C GLU A 122 -2.88 11.48 -7.89
N PHE A 123 -3.29 10.22 -7.85
CA PHE A 123 -3.75 9.42 -8.98
C PHE A 123 -5.21 8.97 -8.77
N TYR A 124 -5.57 8.66 -7.53
CA TYR A 124 -6.89 8.18 -7.13
C TYR A 124 -7.36 8.86 -5.85
N GLN A 125 -8.64 9.20 -5.80
CA GLN A 125 -9.34 9.70 -4.62
C GLN A 125 -10.62 8.89 -4.41
N TYR A 126 -10.92 8.59 -3.16
CA TYR A 126 -12.18 8.00 -2.70
C TYR A 126 -12.72 8.78 -1.50
N ASP A 127 -13.98 9.19 -1.58
CA ASP A 127 -14.71 9.87 -0.52
C ASP A 127 -15.70 8.88 0.12
N PRO A 128 -15.51 8.48 1.39
CA PRO A 128 -16.36 7.49 2.05
C PRO A 128 -17.77 8.00 2.38
N GLU A 129 -17.96 9.32 2.56
CA GLU A 129 -19.27 9.89 2.89
C GLU A 129 -20.20 9.89 1.67
N THR A 130 -19.66 10.24 0.51
CA THR A 130 -20.44 10.39 -0.73
C THR A 130 -20.35 9.15 -1.64
N GLY A 131 -19.35 8.30 -1.44
CA GLY A 131 -18.99 7.22 -2.35
C GLY A 131 -18.30 7.70 -3.63
N GLU A 132 -17.98 8.99 -3.75
CA GLU A 132 -17.37 9.56 -4.95
C GLU A 132 -15.95 9.01 -5.16
N ARG A 133 -15.62 8.68 -6.41
CA ARG A 133 -14.30 8.20 -6.82
C ARG A 133 -13.78 9.03 -7.99
N ARG A 134 -12.55 9.51 -7.89
CA ARG A 134 -11.90 10.31 -8.93
C ARG A 134 -10.55 9.74 -9.30
N PHE A 135 -10.21 9.88 -10.58
CA PHE A 135 -8.91 9.51 -11.12
C PHE A 135 -8.32 10.71 -11.85
N GLN A 136 -7.02 10.89 -11.69
CA GLN A 136 -6.27 11.91 -12.40
C GLN A 136 -4.88 11.38 -12.76
N ILE A 137 -4.21 12.05 -13.71
CA ILE A 137 -2.85 11.70 -14.09
C ILE A 137 -1.89 12.40 -13.14
N PRO A 138 -1.08 11.65 -12.36
CA PRO A 138 -0.16 12.24 -11.41
C PRO A 138 1.05 12.85 -12.12
N HIS A 139 1.56 13.93 -11.57
CA HIS A 139 2.81 14.57 -11.97
C HIS A 139 3.94 14.07 -11.08
N ILE A 140 4.36 12.82 -11.29
CA ILE A 140 5.44 12.18 -10.54
C ILE A 140 6.61 11.82 -11.46
N ALA A 141 7.84 12.11 -11.02
CA ALA A 141 9.02 11.78 -11.80
C ALA A 141 9.22 10.24 -11.87
N LEU A 142 9.57 9.72 -13.04
CA LEU A 142 9.83 8.28 -13.21
C LEU A 142 10.94 7.78 -12.27
N SER A 143 11.93 8.63 -11.98
CA SER A 143 12.99 8.34 -11.01
C SER A 143 12.46 8.14 -9.59
N GLU A 144 11.44 8.90 -9.18
CA GLU A 144 10.81 8.75 -7.85
C GLU A 144 10.01 7.47 -7.77
N VAL A 145 9.30 7.11 -8.85
CA VAL A 145 8.61 5.81 -8.95
C VAL A 145 9.61 4.65 -8.87
N MET A 146 10.74 4.75 -9.58
CA MET A 146 11.78 3.73 -9.56
C MET A 146 12.46 3.61 -8.19
N ASP A 147 12.76 4.72 -7.53
CA ASP A 147 13.36 4.74 -6.20
C ASP A 147 12.40 4.18 -5.14
N SER A 148 11.12 4.54 -5.19
CA SER A 148 10.10 3.96 -4.31
C SER A 148 9.96 2.45 -4.53
N PHE A 149 9.89 2.00 -5.80
CA PHE A 149 9.89 0.58 -6.12
C PHE A 149 11.14 -0.13 -5.57
N TRP A 150 12.32 0.47 -5.70
CA TRP A 150 13.54 -0.12 -5.16
C TRP A 150 13.47 -0.27 -3.65
N ARG A 151 13.01 0.77 -2.93
CA ARG A 151 12.93 0.76 -1.46
C ARG A 151 11.85 -0.16 -0.91
N ALA A 152 10.67 -0.19 -1.54
CA ALA A 152 9.53 -0.93 -1.03
C ALA A 152 9.45 -2.37 -1.55
N PHE A 153 9.89 -2.63 -2.80
CA PHE A 153 9.80 -3.95 -3.42
C PHE A 153 11.14 -4.68 -3.45
N TRP A 154 12.21 -4.05 -3.94
CA TRP A 154 13.46 -4.79 -4.22
C TRP A 154 14.37 -4.95 -3.00
N GLY A 155 14.62 -3.85 -2.28
CA GLY A 155 15.46 -3.82 -1.08
C GLY A 155 15.07 -4.86 -0.03
N PRO A 156 13.81 -4.84 0.46
CA PRO A 156 13.34 -5.76 1.50
C PRO A 156 13.03 -7.18 0.99
N MET A 157 13.09 -7.44 -0.32
CA MET A 157 12.85 -8.78 -0.86
C MET A 157 13.92 -9.77 -0.32
N PRO A 158 13.54 -10.95 0.19
CA PRO A 158 14.50 -11.96 0.61
C PRO A 158 15.38 -12.45 -0.54
N ASP A 159 16.66 -12.75 -0.28
CA ASP A 159 17.62 -13.11 -1.33
C ASP A 159 17.24 -14.37 -2.10
N GLY A 160 16.62 -15.35 -1.44
CA GLY A 160 16.07 -16.53 -2.11
C GLY A 160 15.00 -16.17 -3.14
N ARG A 161 14.17 -15.14 -2.88
CA ARG A 161 13.16 -14.64 -3.82
C ARG A 161 13.81 -13.91 -4.99
N LYS A 162 14.84 -13.11 -4.75
CA LYS A 162 15.65 -12.45 -5.81
C LYS A 162 16.28 -13.51 -6.74
N ALA A 163 16.93 -14.53 -6.17
CA ALA A 163 17.56 -15.61 -6.93
C ALA A 163 16.54 -16.40 -7.77
N LEU A 164 15.36 -16.69 -7.21
CA LEU A 164 14.27 -17.35 -7.94
C LEU A 164 13.73 -16.48 -9.08
N LEU A 165 13.59 -15.17 -8.88
CA LEU A 165 13.13 -14.25 -9.92
C LEU A 165 14.12 -14.20 -11.08
N ILE A 166 15.41 -14.00 -10.78
CA ILE A 166 16.48 -13.92 -11.77
C ILE A 166 16.61 -15.24 -12.53
N SER A 167 16.66 -16.37 -11.82
CA SER A 167 16.79 -17.69 -12.45
C SER A 167 15.58 -18.05 -13.30
N GLY A 168 14.36 -17.70 -12.85
CA GLY A 168 13.13 -17.87 -13.64
C GLY A 168 13.16 -17.08 -14.95
N LEU A 169 13.61 -15.83 -14.93
CA LEU A 169 13.77 -15.02 -16.14
C LEU A 169 14.81 -15.61 -17.11
N LEU A 170 15.96 -16.06 -16.59
CA LEU A 170 16.99 -16.71 -17.41
C LEU A 170 16.47 -18.01 -18.04
N ALA A 171 15.72 -18.82 -17.30
CA ALA A 171 15.11 -20.03 -17.81
C ALA A 171 14.10 -19.74 -18.93
N LEU A 172 13.28 -18.69 -18.80
CA LEU A 172 12.35 -18.26 -19.85
C LEU A 172 13.08 -17.82 -21.13
N VAL A 173 14.18 -17.07 -20.99
CA VAL A 173 15.02 -16.67 -22.13
C VAL A 173 15.62 -17.90 -22.81
N ALA A 174 16.20 -18.82 -22.03
CA ALA A 174 16.77 -20.06 -22.56
C ALA A 174 15.72 -20.91 -23.29
N ALA A 175 14.55 -21.10 -22.70
CA ALA A 175 13.43 -21.82 -23.31
C ALA A 175 13.02 -21.17 -24.65
N ARG A 176 12.90 -19.83 -24.70
CA ARG A 176 12.57 -19.10 -25.93
C ARG A 176 13.61 -19.30 -27.02
N VAL A 177 14.90 -19.27 -26.69
CA VAL A 177 15.98 -19.49 -27.66
C VAL A 177 15.95 -20.93 -28.20
N ILE A 178 15.77 -21.92 -27.33
CA ILE A 178 15.70 -23.33 -27.71
C ILE A 178 14.49 -23.60 -28.62
N LEU A 179 13.31 -23.08 -28.26
CA LEU A 179 12.09 -23.22 -29.07
C LEU A 179 12.23 -22.56 -30.44
N ARG A 180 12.89 -21.39 -30.53
CA ARG A 180 13.18 -20.75 -31.82
C ARG A 180 14.14 -21.57 -32.68
N LYS A 181 15.21 -22.12 -32.09
CA LYS A 181 16.16 -23.00 -32.82
C LYS A 181 15.46 -24.26 -33.35
N LYS A 182 14.56 -24.87 -32.58
CA LYS A 182 13.79 -26.05 -33.03
C LYS A 182 12.83 -25.73 -34.20
N ARG A 183 12.24 -24.53 -34.25
CA ARG A 183 11.37 -24.09 -35.37
C ARG A 183 12.12 -23.79 -36.66
N VAL A 184 13.40 -23.40 -36.59
CA VAL A 184 14.21 -23.12 -37.79
C VAL A 184 14.81 -24.40 -38.39
N ALA A 185 14.89 -25.48 -37.60
CA ALA A 185 15.38 -26.79 -38.02
C ALA A 185 14.28 -27.74 -38.55
N GLN A 186 13.02 -27.28 -38.60
CA GLN A 186 11.87 -27.95 -39.22
C GLN A 186 11.45 -27.16 -40.46
#